data_AF-A0A9W8C3L5-F1
#
_entry.id   AF-A0A9W8C3L5-F1
#
_cell.length_a   1.000
_cell.length_b   1.000
_cell.length_c   1.000
_cell.angle_alpha   90.00
_cell.angle_beta   90.00
_cell.angle_gamma   90.00
#
_symmetry.space_group_name_H-M   'P 1'
#
loop_
_entity.id
_entity.type
_entity.pdbx_description
1 polymer ?
#
loop_
_entity_poly.entity_id
_entity_poly.type
_entity_poly.pdbx_seq_one_letter_code
_entity_poly.pdbx_strand_id
1 'polypeptide(L)'
;MSGPLERVVAQKKEAIEAVMEMFEKGAEVVASAVGELCPLFEAAAPVLRLVLDNVESKEVIYVKDQFLAVRSKLDVLSSQLEDINCEIKKGRIDSQFFSVEENILNQFRKYMDILEAKPEYKEVRKRVFLQNFPKTGGDKNLFLLYDALMGNGTFGEPVLDVMEEYEARNRRMMEDFCVRLKELLCLGIIPLLGYYFLTQGEEAEQEKIQEWNMKIQEIEMKMKETIERCVSSFPEQAELDINRLVKEKEDSNLQDLAKELLEFLVKKYDWVSWSIRVITNMSKYRDLRAGQNFQCVAGQKCFEVSQGNDTNLVVSYCSNPQPVPDESVKQMMDGPAKKGDAKAVVEVLDKQLSGFLVHAISRHKESFAVSSFPEECHYWEKHKNVNVCVHSE
;
A
#
# COMPACT_ATOMS: atom_id res chain seq x y z
N MET A 1 25.13 -33.95 21.98
CA MET A 1 25.70 -32.70 21.42
C MET A 1 24.97 -32.45 20.12
N SER A 2 24.43 -31.24 19.89
CA SER A 2 23.71 -30.93 18.65
C SER A 2 24.62 -31.09 17.43
N GLY A 3 24.11 -31.70 16.37
CA GLY A 3 24.84 -31.87 15.12
C GLY A 3 25.19 -30.52 14.46
N PRO A 4 26.20 -30.45 13.57
CA PRO A 4 26.57 -29.22 12.88
C PRO A 4 25.38 -28.53 12.18
N LEU A 5 24.47 -29.31 11.61
CA LEU A 5 23.30 -28.80 10.88
C LEU A 5 22.19 -28.28 11.80
N GLU A 6 21.98 -28.90 12.97
CA GLU A 6 21.08 -28.35 14.00
C GLU A 6 21.54 -26.97 14.48
N ARG A 7 22.86 -26.75 14.57
CA ARG A 7 23.42 -25.43 14.92
C ARG A 7 23.15 -24.38 13.84
N VAL A 8 23.21 -24.75 12.57
CA VAL A 8 22.86 -23.85 11.46
C VAL A 8 21.40 -23.41 11.56
N VAL A 9 20.48 -24.36 11.79
CA VAL A 9 19.06 -24.04 11.97
C VAL A 9 18.83 -23.18 13.21
N ALA A 10 19.50 -23.48 14.32
CA ALA A 10 19.43 -22.68 15.54
C ALA A 10 19.92 -21.24 15.34
N GLN A 11 21.03 -21.05 14.60
CA GLN A 11 21.55 -19.71 14.26
C GLN A 11 20.61 -18.91 13.38
N LYS A 12 19.85 -19.58 12.49
CA LYS A 12 18.86 -18.93 11.63
C LYS A 12 17.55 -18.62 12.33
N LYS A 13 17.27 -19.23 13.49
CA LYS A 13 16.01 -19.07 14.23
C LYS A 13 15.69 -17.61 14.53
N GLU A 14 16.64 -16.86 15.10
CA GLU A 14 16.46 -15.45 15.45
C GLU A 14 16.20 -14.58 14.21
N ALA A 15 16.90 -14.85 13.11
CA ALA A 15 16.67 -14.14 11.85
C ALA A 15 15.29 -14.45 11.26
N ILE A 16 14.81 -15.70 11.36
CA ILE A 16 13.45 -16.07 10.95
C ILE A 16 12.41 -15.43 11.86
N GLU A 17 12.64 -15.37 13.17
CA GLU A 17 11.77 -14.65 14.12
C GLU A 17 11.60 -13.19 13.70
N ALA A 18 12.68 -12.49 13.33
CA ALA A 18 12.61 -11.12 12.82
C ALA A 18 11.78 -11.00 11.54
N VAL A 19 11.88 -11.97 10.62
CA VAL A 19 11.03 -12.02 9.41
C VAL A 19 9.56 -12.18 9.79
N MET A 20 9.25 -13.05 10.75
CA MET A 20 7.87 -13.29 11.18
C MET A 20 7.29 -12.08 11.93
N GLU A 21 8.08 -11.40 12.76
CA GLU A 21 7.69 -10.13 13.38
C GLU A 21 7.39 -9.05 12.32
N MET A 22 8.15 -9.01 11.23
CA MET A 22 7.86 -8.12 10.10
C MET A 22 6.47 -8.45 9.50
N PHE A 23 6.14 -9.72 9.30
CA PHE A 23 4.80 -10.16 8.86
C PHE A 23 3.66 -9.82 9.84
N GLU A 24 3.98 -9.56 11.11
CA GLU A 24 3.01 -9.12 12.12
C GLU A 24 2.83 -7.60 12.16
N LYS A 25 3.81 -6.82 11.71
CA LYS A 25 3.76 -5.35 11.70
C LYS A 25 2.82 -4.76 10.64
N GLY A 26 2.32 -5.56 9.70
CA GLY A 26 1.33 -5.18 8.71
C GLY A 26 1.88 -5.00 7.29
N ALA A 27 0.95 -4.83 6.34
CA ALA A 27 1.27 -4.89 4.90
C ALA A 27 2.27 -3.82 4.45
N GLU A 28 2.16 -2.60 4.96
CA GLU A 28 3.07 -1.49 4.68
C GLU A 28 4.54 -1.83 4.94
N VAL A 29 4.83 -2.44 6.09
CA VAL A 29 6.20 -2.79 6.49
C VAL A 29 6.71 -3.93 5.61
N VAL A 30 5.91 -4.98 5.43
CA VAL A 30 6.30 -6.16 4.65
C VAL A 30 6.51 -5.81 3.17
N ALA A 31 5.60 -5.04 2.57
CA ALA A 31 5.65 -4.66 1.18
C ALA A 31 6.88 -3.81 0.84
N SER A 32 7.29 -2.93 1.77
CA SER A 32 8.42 -2.01 1.60
C SER A 32 9.78 -2.59 2.01
N ALA A 33 9.81 -3.76 2.66
CA ALA A 33 11.05 -4.43 3.05
C ALA A 33 11.84 -4.92 1.83
N VAL A 34 13.18 -4.88 1.90
CA VAL A 34 14.06 -5.34 0.83
C VAL A 34 15.19 -6.18 1.41
N GLY A 35 15.35 -7.41 0.91
CA GLY A 35 16.37 -8.36 1.31
C GLY A 35 16.11 -9.07 2.64
N GLU A 36 14.94 -8.87 3.24
CA GLU A 36 14.65 -9.39 4.58
C GLU A 36 14.17 -10.85 4.57
N LEU A 37 13.68 -11.38 3.45
CA LEU A 37 13.13 -12.74 3.36
C LEU A 37 14.18 -13.86 3.26
N CYS A 38 15.44 -13.52 2.98
CA CYS A 38 16.54 -14.49 2.78
C CYS A 38 16.66 -15.57 3.86
N PRO A 39 16.50 -15.28 5.17
CA PRO A 39 16.61 -16.29 6.23
C PRO A 39 15.63 -17.47 6.07
N LEU A 40 14.43 -17.24 5.53
CA LEU A 40 13.45 -18.30 5.25
C LEU A 40 13.97 -19.28 4.18
N PHE A 41 14.59 -18.74 3.13
CA PHE A 41 15.10 -19.51 2.00
C PHE A 41 16.29 -20.36 2.42
N GLU A 42 17.24 -19.76 3.14
CA GLU A 42 18.45 -20.43 3.58
C GLU A 42 18.20 -21.55 4.62
N ALA A 43 17.01 -21.60 5.21
CA ALA A 43 16.61 -22.68 6.13
C ALA A 43 15.93 -23.87 5.42
N ALA A 44 15.53 -23.73 4.16
CA ALA A 44 14.71 -24.70 3.44
C ALA A 44 15.36 -26.09 3.35
N ALA A 45 16.59 -26.21 2.83
CA ALA A 45 17.22 -27.53 2.74
C ALA A 45 17.81 -28.05 4.07
N PRO A 46 18.42 -27.21 4.94
CA PRO A 46 18.86 -27.67 6.26
C PRO A 46 17.74 -28.34 7.07
N VAL A 47 16.55 -27.73 7.10
CA VAL A 47 15.37 -28.31 7.76
C VAL A 47 14.94 -29.59 7.08
N LEU A 48 14.84 -29.61 5.75
CA LEU A 48 14.47 -30.80 4.99
C LEU A 48 15.41 -31.99 5.28
N ARG A 49 16.72 -31.74 5.31
CA ARG A 49 17.74 -32.75 5.60
C ARG A 49 17.60 -33.29 7.02
N LEU A 50 17.49 -32.43 8.03
CA LEU A 50 17.28 -32.86 9.41
C LEU A 50 16.01 -33.69 9.57
N VAL A 51 14.92 -33.31 8.90
CA VAL A 51 13.69 -34.10 8.92
C VAL A 51 13.89 -35.46 8.25
N LEU A 52 14.56 -35.55 7.10
CA LEU A 52 14.84 -36.83 6.45
C LEU A 52 15.73 -37.75 7.30
N ASP A 53 16.66 -37.17 8.07
CA ASP A 53 17.52 -37.89 9.02
C ASP A 53 16.79 -38.27 10.34
N ASN A 54 15.49 -38.00 10.44
CA ASN A 54 14.64 -38.23 11.62
C ASN A 54 15.12 -37.48 12.87
N VAL A 55 15.68 -36.29 12.69
CA VAL A 55 16.04 -35.40 13.80
C VAL A 55 14.81 -34.59 14.23
N GLU A 56 14.43 -34.76 15.50
CA GLU A 56 13.34 -34.02 16.13
C GLU A 56 13.92 -33.00 17.12
N SER A 57 14.24 -31.79 16.63
CA SER A 57 14.69 -30.67 17.47
C SER A 57 13.61 -29.59 17.56
N LYS A 58 13.64 -28.78 18.64
CA LYS A 58 12.68 -27.69 18.83
C LYS A 58 12.80 -26.64 17.72
N GLU A 59 14.01 -26.40 17.24
CA GLU A 59 14.33 -25.45 16.19
C GLU A 59 13.81 -25.94 14.83
N VAL A 60 13.95 -27.24 14.53
CA VAL A 60 13.40 -27.84 13.30
C VAL A 60 11.88 -27.74 13.29
N ILE A 61 11.22 -28.06 14.42
CA ILE A 61 9.77 -27.93 14.55
C ILE A 61 9.36 -26.47 14.37
N TYR A 62 10.04 -25.53 15.04
CA TYR A 62 9.77 -24.11 14.93
C TYR A 62 9.83 -23.60 13.48
N VAL A 63 10.92 -23.87 12.76
CA VAL A 63 11.07 -23.37 11.38
C VAL A 63 10.02 -23.99 10.45
N LYS A 64 9.72 -25.28 10.62
CA LYS A 64 8.62 -25.94 9.89
C LYS A 64 7.28 -25.23 10.14
N ASP A 65 6.99 -24.88 11.39
CA ASP A 65 5.77 -24.16 11.75
C ASP A 65 5.75 -22.75 11.15
N GLN A 66 6.89 -22.08 11.02
CA GLN A 66 6.97 -20.78 10.33
C GLN A 66 6.70 -20.89 8.82
N PHE A 67 7.15 -21.96 8.15
CA PHE A 67 6.78 -22.20 6.75
C PHE A 67 5.26 -22.36 6.58
N LEU A 68 4.60 -23.03 7.52
CA LEU A 68 3.13 -23.13 7.53
C LEU A 68 2.46 -21.80 7.83
N ALA A 69 3.03 -20.98 8.73
CA ALA A 69 2.51 -19.66 9.06
C ALA A 69 2.52 -18.74 7.84
N VAL A 70 3.60 -18.74 7.04
CA VAL A 70 3.67 -18.00 5.77
C VAL A 70 2.54 -18.41 4.83
N ARG A 71 2.23 -19.71 4.69
CA ARG A 71 1.09 -20.16 3.88
C ARG A 71 -0.25 -19.65 4.42
N SER A 72 -0.45 -19.68 5.74
CA SER A 72 -1.72 -19.26 6.35
C SER A 72 -2.04 -17.78 6.12
N LYS A 73 -1.02 -16.94 5.95
CA LYS A 73 -1.18 -15.52 5.63
C LYS A 73 -1.72 -15.32 4.20
N LEU A 74 -1.25 -16.11 3.24
CA LEU A 74 -1.75 -16.11 1.86
C LEU A 74 -3.25 -16.51 1.78
N ASP A 75 -3.68 -17.47 2.60
CA ASP A 75 -5.09 -17.91 2.66
C ASP A 75 -6.02 -16.78 3.18
N VAL A 76 -5.55 -15.96 4.14
CA VAL A 76 -6.34 -14.83 4.68
C VAL A 76 -6.50 -13.72 3.64
N LEU A 77 -5.45 -13.39 2.90
CA LEU A 77 -5.45 -12.29 1.92
C LEU A 77 -6.17 -12.66 0.60
N SER A 78 -6.14 -13.94 0.20
CA SER A 78 -6.87 -14.42 -0.98
C SER A 78 -8.39 -14.21 -0.84
N SER A 79 -8.93 -14.33 0.37
CA SER A 79 -10.36 -14.06 0.66
C SER A 79 -10.75 -12.59 0.61
N GLN A 80 -9.77 -11.67 0.65
CA GLN A 80 -10.00 -10.22 0.65
C GLN A 80 -9.93 -9.59 -0.76
N LEU A 81 -9.50 -10.35 -1.77
CA LEU A 81 -9.35 -9.90 -3.17
C LEU A 81 -10.57 -10.18 -4.06
N GLU A 82 -11.69 -10.64 -3.48
CA GLU A 82 -12.94 -10.91 -4.22
C GLU A 82 -13.70 -9.64 -4.68
N ASP A 83 -13.34 -8.44 -4.22
CA ASP A 83 -14.05 -7.21 -4.60
C ASP A 83 -13.52 -6.58 -5.93
N ILE A 84 -14.44 -6.14 -6.77
CA ILE A 84 -14.30 -5.90 -8.23
C ILE A 84 -14.20 -4.41 -8.58
N ASN A 85 -13.27 -4.01 -9.47
CA ASN A 85 -13.57 -3.25 -10.70
C ASN A 85 -12.37 -3.04 -11.67
N CYS A 86 -12.20 -3.97 -12.61
CA CYS A 86 -11.77 -3.84 -14.03
C CYS A 86 -11.50 -5.26 -14.56
N GLU A 87 -12.56 -6.05 -14.74
CA GLU A 87 -12.51 -7.50 -14.98
C GLU A 87 -11.58 -7.93 -16.12
N ILE A 88 -11.31 -7.07 -17.10
CA ILE A 88 -10.50 -7.40 -18.27
C ILE A 88 -9.00 -7.49 -17.91
N LYS A 89 -8.45 -6.51 -17.17
CA LYS A 89 -7.04 -6.53 -16.75
C LYS A 89 -6.82 -7.58 -15.67
N LYS A 90 -7.72 -7.64 -14.68
CA LYS A 90 -7.73 -8.69 -13.64
C LYS A 90 -7.87 -10.07 -14.28
N GLY A 91 -8.84 -10.29 -15.16
CA GLY A 91 -9.03 -11.56 -15.86
C GLY A 91 -7.84 -11.97 -16.74
N ARG A 92 -7.09 -11.01 -17.31
CA ARG A 92 -5.84 -11.30 -18.04
C ARG A 92 -4.71 -11.72 -17.10
N ILE A 93 -4.54 -11.04 -15.97
CA ILE A 93 -3.56 -11.42 -14.92
C ILE A 93 -3.95 -12.78 -14.34
N ASP A 94 -5.19 -12.93 -13.89
CA ASP A 94 -5.74 -14.14 -13.27
C ASP A 94 -5.63 -15.34 -14.22
N SER A 95 -6.07 -15.22 -15.48
CA SER A 95 -5.99 -16.34 -16.44
C SER A 95 -4.56 -16.81 -16.74
N GLN A 96 -3.57 -15.91 -16.68
CA GLN A 96 -2.17 -16.27 -16.94
C GLN A 96 -1.47 -16.82 -15.70
N PHE A 97 -1.69 -16.23 -14.52
CA PHE A 97 -0.99 -16.61 -13.29
C PHE A 97 -1.71 -17.65 -12.45
N PHE A 98 -2.99 -17.93 -12.68
CA PHE A 98 -3.73 -18.95 -11.93
C PHE A 98 -3.04 -20.31 -11.95
N SER A 99 -2.62 -20.77 -13.15
CA SER A 99 -1.92 -22.05 -13.27
C SER A 99 -0.52 -22.03 -12.63
N VAL A 100 0.14 -20.87 -12.63
CA VAL A 100 1.45 -20.67 -12.01
C VAL A 100 1.32 -20.73 -10.48
N GLU A 101 0.33 -20.03 -9.93
CA GLU A 101 0.01 -20.01 -8.50
C GLU A 101 -0.41 -21.41 -8.02
N GLU A 102 -1.33 -22.08 -8.71
CA GLU A 102 -1.76 -23.44 -8.37
C GLU A 102 -0.58 -24.42 -8.36
N ASN A 103 0.30 -24.31 -9.35
CA ASN A 103 1.51 -25.14 -9.42
C ASN A 103 2.44 -24.87 -8.23
N ILE A 104 2.72 -23.61 -7.89
CA ILE A 104 3.57 -23.24 -6.75
C ILE A 104 2.98 -23.76 -5.45
N LEU A 105 1.67 -23.55 -5.23
CA LEU A 105 0.98 -24.04 -4.04
C LEU A 105 1.03 -25.57 -3.94
N ASN A 106 0.89 -26.28 -5.06
CA ASN A 106 1.02 -27.73 -5.07
C ASN A 106 2.46 -28.19 -4.80
N GLN A 107 3.46 -27.54 -5.39
CA GLN A 107 4.88 -27.83 -5.10
C GLN A 107 5.18 -27.65 -3.61
N PHE A 108 4.72 -26.55 -3.01
CA PHE A 108 4.83 -26.28 -1.59
C PHE A 108 4.15 -27.33 -0.73
N ARG A 109 2.91 -27.69 -1.06
CA ARG A 109 2.17 -28.75 -0.37
C ARG A 109 2.93 -30.07 -0.39
N LYS A 110 3.51 -30.47 -1.54
CA LYS A 110 4.30 -31.70 -1.65
C LYS A 110 5.63 -31.65 -0.89
N TYR A 111 6.23 -30.47 -0.77
CA TYR A 111 7.40 -30.27 0.08
C TYR A 111 7.02 -30.41 1.57
N MET A 112 5.95 -29.76 2.01
CA MET A 112 5.45 -29.87 3.40
C MET A 112 5.02 -31.30 3.76
N ASP A 113 4.43 -32.05 2.82
CA ASP A 113 4.13 -33.48 2.98
C ASP A 113 5.37 -34.30 3.40
N ILE A 114 6.59 -33.90 3.01
CA ILE A 114 7.83 -34.54 3.48
C ILE A 114 8.11 -34.16 4.92
N LEU A 115 8.01 -32.86 5.23
CA LEU A 115 8.33 -32.32 6.54
C LEU A 115 7.39 -32.82 7.65
N GLU A 116 6.15 -33.14 7.29
CA GLU A 116 5.11 -33.61 8.21
C GLU A 116 4.98 -35.14 8.25
N ALA A 117 5.70 -35.87 7.38
CA ALA A 117 5.58 -37.32 7.30
C ALA A 117 6.20 -38.03 8.51
N LYS A 118 5.51 -39.08 8.98
CA LYS A 118 6.11 -40.06 9.89
C LYS A 118 7.31 -40.74 9.22
N PRO A 119 8.32 -41.20 9.99
CA PRO A 119 9.55 -41.80 9.47
C PRO A 119 9.31 -42.86 8.37
N GLU A 120 8.35 -43.75 8.57
CA GLU A 120 8.00 -44.84 7.65
C GLU A 120 7.44 -44.39 6.29
N TYR A 121 6.96 -43.15 6.18
CA TYR A 121 6.38 -42.60 4.95
C TYR A 121 7.27 -41.55 4.27
N LYS A 122 8.38 -41.10 4.89
CA LYS A 122 9.23 -40.02 4.38
C LYS A 122 9.78 -40.29 2.98
N GLU A 123 10.32 -41.49 2.74
CA GLU A 123 10.85 -41.86 1.42
C GLU A 123 9.78 -41.90 0.32
N VAL A 124 8.56 -42.30 0.67
CA VAL A 124 7.43 -42.28 -0.26
C VAL A 124 7.04 -40.84 -0.59
N ARG A 125 6.93 -39.96 0.41
CA ARG A 125 6.60 -38.53 0.21
C ARG A 125 7.68 -37.80 -0.58
N LYS A 126 8.96 -38.05 -0.27
CA LYS A 126 10.11 -37.55 -1.03
C LYS A 126 10.03 -37.95 -2.50
N ARG A 127 9.76 -39.22 -2.80
CA ARG A 127 9.59 -39.68 -4.19
C ARG A 127 8.44 -38.98 -4.90
N VAL A 128 7.29 -38.83 -4.22
CA VAL A 128 6.12 -38.12 -4.77
C VAL A 128 6.49 -36.67 -5.08
N PHE A 129 7.15 -35.96 -4.17
CA PHE A 129 7.62 -34.60 -4.40
C PHE A 129 8.53 -34.51 -5.63
N LEU A 130 9.60 -35.31 -5.68
CA LEU A 130 10.56 -35.30 -6.80
C LEU A 130 9.92 -35.61 -8.16
N GLN A 131 8.90 -36.49 -8.19
CA GLN A 131 8.17 -36.80 -9.42
C GLN A 131 7.18 -35.71 -9.85
N ASN A 132 6.61 -34.96 -8.89
CA ASN A 132 5.59 -33.95 -9.19
C ASN A 132 6.20 -32.59 -9.49
N PHE A 133 7.27 -32.19 -8.80
CA PHE A 133 7.91 -30.88 -8.96
C PHE A 133 8.14 -30.48 -10.43
N PRO A 134 8.83 -31.28 -11.27
CA PRO A 134 9.01 -30.94 -12.68
C PRO A 134 7.74 -31.03 -13.52
N LYS A 135 6.75 -31.86 -13.13
CA LYS A 135 5.47 -31.99 -13.85
C LYS A 135 4.58 -30.77 -13.67
N THR A 136 4.67 -30.12 -12.51
CA THR A 136 3.98 -28.87 -12.20
C THR A 136 4.87 -27.66 -12.50
N GLY A 137 5.61 -27.68 -13.61
CA GLY A 137 6.39 -26.54 -14.11
C GLY A 137 7.78 -26.34 -13.48
N GLY A 138 8.12 -27.02 -12.38
CA GLY A 138 9.41 -26.87 -11.70
C GLY A 138 9.73 -25.41 -11.36
N ASP A 139 10.95 -24.99 -11.67
CA ASP A 139 11.45 -23.63 -11.48
C ASP A 139 10.85 -22.62 -12.46
N LYS A 140 10.31 -23.06 -13.62
CA LYS A 140 9.74 -22.17 -14.64
C LYS A 140 8.64 -21.26 -14.12
N ASN A 141 7.82 -21.74 -13.17
CA ASN A 141 6.76 -20.93 -12.57
C ASN A 141 7.31 -19.67 -11.89
N LEU A 142 8.41 -19.83 -11.14
CA LEU A 142 9.06 -18.71 -10.47
C LEU A 142 9.70 -17.74 -11.46
N PHE A 143 10.36 -18.26 -12.51
CA PHE A 143 10.89 -17.40 -13.58
C PHE A 143 9.79 -16.65 -14.33
N LEU A 144 8.64 -17.27 -14.59
CA LEU A 144 7.49 -16.59 -15.18
C LEU A 144 6.98 -15.45 -14.30
N LEU A 145 6.91 -15.64 -12.98
CA LEU A 145 6.57 -14.56 -12.04
C LEU A 145 7.62 -13.43 -12.06
N TYR A 146 8.91 -13.79 -12.01
CA TYR A 146 9.99 -12.82 -12.08
C TYR A 146 9.93 -12.01 -13.38
N ASP A 147 9.83 -12.66 -14.54
CA ASP A 147 9.77 -11.99 -15.84
C ASP A 147 8.53 -11.10 -15.97
N ALA A 148 7.40 -11.52 -15.41
CA ALA A 148 6.19 -10.71 -15.38
C ALA A 148 6.32 -9.44 -14.52
N LEU A 149 6.96 -9.54 -13.36
CA LEU A 149 7.22 -8.40 -12.48
C LEU A 149 8.28 -7.46 -13.06
N MET A 150 9.27 -8.01 -13.75
CA MET A 150 10.32 -7.22 -14.39
C MET A 150 9.90 -6.62 -15.73
N GLY A 151 8.79 -7.06 -16.32
CA GLY A 151 8.31 -6.58 -17.63
C GLY A 151 8.97 -7.28 -18.83
N ASN A 152 9.65 -8.40 -18.59
CA ASN A 152 10.31 -9.21 -19.61
C ASN A 152 9.38 -10.31 -20.16
N GLY A 153 8.19 -10.49 -19.57
CA GLY A 153 7.22 -11.51 -19.94
C GLY A 153 6.34 -11.15 -21.14
N THR A 154 5.43 -12.08 -21.49
CA THR A 154 4.47 -11.92 -22.59
C THR A 154 3.40 -10.83 -22.34
N PHE A 155 3.39 -10.25 -21.14
CA PHE A 155 2.46 -9.20 -20.77
C PHE A 155 2.75 -7.88 -21.52
N GLY A 156 4.00 -7.65 -21.91
CA GLY A 156 4.48 -6.44 -22.60
C GLY A 156 4.72 -5.24 -21.65
N GLU A 157 4.08 -5.26 -20.48
CA GLU A 157 4.21 -4.26 -19.41
C GLU A 157 4.40 -4.98 -18.06
N PRO A 158 5.15 -4.40 -17.09
CA PRO A 158 5.28 -4.97 -15.75
C PRO A 158 3.95 -5.14 -15.03
N VAL A 159 3.75 -6.28 -14.38
CA VAL A 159 2.50 -6.55 -13.62
C VAL A 159 2.23 -5.50 -12.53
N LEU A 160 3.28 -5.00 -11.87
CA LEU A 160 3.14 -3.96 -10.84
C LEU A 160 2.56 -2.66 -11.40
N ASP A 161 2.94 -2.27 -12.62
CA ASP A 161 2.47 -1.03 -13.25
C ASP A 161 1.00 -1.17 -13.68
N VAL A 162 0.65 -2.36 -14.18
CA VAL A 162 -0.73 -2.70 -14.57
C VAL A 162 -1.64 -2.68 -13.36
N MET A 163 -1.15 -3.20 -12.22
CA MET A 163 -1.88 -3.22 -10.97
C MET A 163 -1.98 -1.83 -10.33
N GLU A 164 -0.91 -1.03 -10.40
CA GLU A 164 -0.92 0.37 -9.98
C GLU A 164 -2.02 1.17 -10.70
N GLU A 165 -2.13 1.02 -12.01
CA GLU A 165 -3.16 1.69 -12.81
C GLU A 165 -4.56 1.15 -12.48
N TYR A 166 -4.71 -0.17 -12.35
CA TYR A 166 -5.97 -0.84 -12.01
C TYR A 166 -6.52 -0.34 -10.67
N GLU A 167 -5.67 -0.28 -9.64
CA GLU A 167 -6.03 0.18 -8.30
C GLU A 167 -6.11 1.71 -8.18
N ALA A 168 -5.97 2.44 -9.30
CA ALA A 168 -5.92 3.89 -9.34
C ALA A 168 -4.97 4.45 -8.27
N ARG A 169 -3.76 3.87 -8.17
CA ARG A 169 -2.71 4.21 -7.21
C ARG A 169 -3.14 4.16 -5.75
N ASN A 170 -4.04 3.24 -5.40
CA ASN A 170 -4.36 2.98 -4.00
C ASN A 170 -3.18 2.28 -3.30
N ARG A 171 -2.49 3.02 -2.43
CA ARG A 171 -1.30 2.53 -1.71
C ARG A 171 -1.57 1.24 -0.93
N ARG A 172 -2.70 1.17 -0.20
CA ARG A 172 -3.04 0.00 0.63
C ARG A 172 -3.26 -1.26 -0.22
N MET A 173 -3.97 -1.12 -1.33
CA MET A 173 -4.19 -2.23 -2.27
C MET A 173 -2.86 -2.68 -2.91
N MET A 174 -1.96 -1.75 -3.21
CA MET A 174 -0.63 -2.07 -3.73
C MET A 174 0.25 -2.77 -2.68
N GLU A 175 0.23 -2.32 -1.43
CA GLU A 175 0.91 -2.98 -0.31
C GLU A 175 0.42 -4.44 -0.17
N ASP A 176 -0.89 -4.65 -0.10
CA ASP A 176 -1.49 -5.99 0.02
C ASP A 176 -1.12 -6.90 -1.16
N PHE A 177 -1.14 -6.37 -2.38
CA PHE A 177 -0.70 -7.09 -3.58
C PHE A 177 0.78 -7.49 -3.50
N CYS A 178 1.65 -6.59 -3.05
CA CYS A 178 3.09 -6.88 -2.89
C CYS A 178 3.33 -7.93 -1.81
N VAL A 179 2.60 -7.89 -0.69
CA VAL A 179 2.66 -8.92 0.36
C VAL A 179 2.28 -10.28 -0.21
N ARG A 180 1.15 -10.40 -0.93
CA ARG A 180 0.73 -11.66 -1.55
C ARG A 180 1.78 -12.21 -2.52
N LEU A 181 2.38 -11.36 -3.32
CA LEU A 181 3.46 -11.76 -4.24
C LEU A 181 4.69 -12.27 -3.49
N LYS A 182 5.11 -11.57 -2.42
CA LYS A 182 6.23 -12.00 -1.57
C LYS A 182 5.95 -13.36 -0.94
N GLU A 183 4.76 -13.58 -0.41
CA GLU A 183 4.32 -14.87 0.13
C GLU A 183 4.38 -15.96 -0.93
N LEU A 184 3.81 -15.73 -2.11
CA LEU A 184 3.81 -16.70 -3.22
C LEU A 184 5.24 -17.05 -3.65
N LEU A 185 6.14 -16.06 -3.70
CA LEU A 185 7.55 -16.27 -3.99
C LEU A 185 8.22 -17.13 -2.91
N CYS A 186 7.93 -16.89 -1.61
CA CYS A 186 8.41 -17.77 -0.54
C CYS A 186 7.92 -19.21 -0.72
N LEU A 187 6.64 -19.40 -1.02
CA LEU A 187 6.05 -20.73 -1.22
C LEU A 187 6.65 -21.45 -2.44
N GLY A 188 7.14 -20.75 -3.45
CA GLY A 188 7.82 -21.37 -4.59
C GLY A 188 9.31 -21.62 -4.38
N ILE A 189 10.03 -20.68 -3.74
CA ILE A 189 11.48 -20.77 -3.53
C ILE A 189 11.83 -21.86 -2.51
N ILE A 190 11.07 -21.99 -1.42
CA ILE A 190 11.35 -23.02 -0.39
C ILE A 190 11.37 -24.45 -1.00
N PRO A 191 10.36 -24.89 -1.77
CA PRO A 191 10.37 -26.17 -2.46
C PRO A 191 11.44 -26.27 -3.54
N LEU A 192 11.71 -25.19 -4.27
CA LEU A 192 12.79 -25.16 -5.27
C LEU A 192 14.14 -25.54 -4.65
N LEU A 193 14.49 -24.89 -3.53
CA LEU A 193 15.74 -25.18 -2.83
C LEU A 193 15.78 -26.61 -2.32
N GLY A 194 14.66 -27.10 -1.76
CA GLY A 194 14.52 -28.50 -1.39
C GLY A 194 14.73 -29.46 -2.57
N TYR A 195 14.20 -29.15 -3.75
CA TYR A 195 14.36 -29.97 -4.95
C TYR A 195 15.81 -30.03 -5.44
N TYR A 196 16.49 -28.88 -5.53
CA TYR A 196 17.89 -28.82 -5.95
C TYR A 196 18.80 -29.54 -4.96
N PHE A 197 18.60 -29.35 -3.66
CA PHE A 197 19.30 -30.08 -2.62
C PHE A 197 19.13 -31.61 -2.79
N LEU A 198 17.90 -32.10 -2.98
CA LEU A 198 17.63 -33.54 -3.07
C LEU A 198 18.14 -34.20 -4.36
N THR A 199 18.27 -33.44 -5.44
CA THR A 199 18.63 -33.98 -6.77
C THR A 199 20.09 -33.77 -7.14
N GLN A 200 20.68 -32.67 -6.70
CA GLN A 200 22.01 -32.21 -7.13
C GLN A 200 22.94 -31.88 -5.96
N GLY A 201 22.42 -31.84 -4.72
CA GLY A 201 23.22 -31.63 -3.51
C GLY A 201 23.34 -30.16 -3.09
N GLU A 202 24.15 -29.94 -2.06
CA GLU A 202 24.28 -28.66 -1.35
C GLU A 202 24.87 -27.54 -2.22
N GLU A 203 25.82 -27.85 -3.10
CA GLU A 203 26.43 -26.84 -4.00
C GLU A 203 25.38 -26.23 -4.94
N ALA A 204 24.57 -27.06 -5.59
CA ALA A 204 23.51 -26.61 -6.49
C ALA A 204 22.38 -25.85 -5.77
N GLU A 205 22.10 -26.22 -4.52
CA GLU A 205 21.20 -25.46 -3.65
C GLU A 205 21.75 -24.06 -3.35
N GLN A 206 23.02 -23.95 -2.97
CA GLN A 206 23.65 -22.66 -2.67
C GLN A 206 23.69 -21.73 -3.89
N GLU A 207 23.95 -22.26 -5.09
CA GLU A 207 23.83 -21.48 -6.33
C GLU A 207 22.42 -20.92 -6.51
N LYS A 208 21.39 -21.72 -6.23
CA LYS A 208 19.99 -21.28 -6.31
C LYS A 208 19.60 -20.29 -5.22
N ILE A 209 20.14 -20.40 -4.01
CA ILE A 209 19.96 -19.39 -2.97
C ILE A 209 20.51 -18.04 -3.45
N GLN A 210 21.73 -18.02 -3.99
CA GLN A 210 22.34 -16.78 -4.50
C GLN A 210 21.52 -16.18 -5.64
N GLU A 211 21.11 -17.00 -6.61
CA GLU A 211 20.27 -16.55 -7.73
C GLU A 211 18.96 -15.92 -7.24
N TRP A 212 18.23 -16.61 -6.36
CA TRP A 212 16.91 -16.16 -5.92
C TRP A 212 16.97 -15.02 -4.91
N ASN A 213 18.03 -14.91 -4.10
CA ASN A 213 18.24 -13.75 -3.24
C ASN A 213 18.39 -12.47 -4.07
N MET A 214 19.17 -12.50 -5.16
CA MET A 214 19.30 -11.34 -6.05
C MET A 214 17.97 -11.00 -6.73
N LYS A 215 17.28 -11.99 -7.29
CA LYS A 215 15.99 -11.77 -7.97
C LYS A 215 14.90 -11.24 -7.03
N ILE A 216 14.85 -11.73 -5.80
CA ILE A 216 13.89 -11.24 -4.80
C ILE A 216 14.20 -9.80 -4.43
N GLN A 217 15.46 -9.44 -4.21
CA GLN A 217 15.81 -8.05 -3.94
C GLN A 217 15.43 -7.12 -5.09
N GLU A 218 15.62 -7.53 -6.34
CA GLU A 218 15.16 -6.76 -7.51
C GLU A 218 13.63 -6.57 -7.52
N ILE A 219 12.88 -7.65 -7.26
CA ILE A 219 11.42 -7.60 -7.14
C ILE A 219 11.01 -6.65 -6.02
N GLU A 220 11.62 -6.78 -4.84
CA GLU A 220 11.28 -5.99 -3.65
C GLU A 220 11.62 -4.50 -3.83
N MET A 221 12.73 -4.17 -4.49
CA MET A 221 13.04 -2.79 -4.86
C MET A 221 11.97 -2.21 -5.77
N LYS A 222 11.53 -2.97 -6.78
CA LYS A 222 10.48 -2.51 -7.70
C LYS A 222 9.13 -2.33 -7.00
N MET A 223 8.76 -3.24 -6.10
CA MET A 223 7.57 -3.11 -5.25
C MET A 223 7.62 -1.82 -4.43
N LYS A 224 8.75 -1.57 -3.76
CA LYS A 224 8.96 -0.36 -2.96
C LYS A 224 8.85 0.90 -3.81
N GLU A 225 9.51 0.95 -4.96
CA GLU A 225 9.44 2.10 -5.88
C GLU A 225 8.01 2.38 -6.35
N THR A 226 7.22 1.34 -6.66
CA THR A 226 5.82 1.50 -7.06
C THR A 226 4.94 2.01 -5.90
N ILE A 227 5.16 1.54 -4.66
CA ILE A 227 4.45 2.04 -3.48
C ILE A 227 4.83 3.50 -3.20
N GLU A 228 6.10 3.85 -3.26
CA GLU A 228 6.59 5.23 -3.10
C GLU A 228 5.99 6.15 -4.16
N ARG A 229 5.81 5.67 -5.40
CA ARG A 229 5.14 6.41 -6.48
C ARG A 229 3.67 6.67 -6.16
N CYS A 230 2.96 5.70 -5.60
CA CYS A 230 1.57 5.88 -5.12
C CYS A 230 1.50 6.96 -4.05
N VAL A 231 2.46 6.96 -3.10
CA VAL A 231 2.56 7.98 -2.06
C VAL A 231 2.88 9.34 -2.65
N SER A 232 3.83 9.46 -3.57
CA SER A 232 4.27 10.77 -4.06
C SER A 232 3.27 11.43 -5.02
N SER A 233 2.50 10.63 -5.77
CA SER A 233 1.53 11.12 -6.76
C SER A 233 0.08 11.15 -6.25
N PHE A 234 -0.08 11.03 -4.92
CA PHE A 234 -1.39 11.10 -4.28
C PHE A 234 -2.16 12.39 -4.57
N PRO A 235 -1.54 13.59 -4.68
CA PRO A 235 -2.30 14.81 -4.91
C PRO A 235 -3.02 14.82 -6.26
N GLU A 236 -2.28 14.46 -7.32
CA GLU A 236 -2.83 14.40 -8.68
C GLU A 236 -3.92 13.31 -8.77
N GLN A 237 -3.68 12.16 -8.13
CA GLN A 237 -4.67 11.08 -8.10
C GLN A 237 -5.92 11.46 -7.30
N ALA A 238 -5.78 12.15 -6.17
CA ALA A 238 -6.90 12.58 -5.34
C ALA A 238 -7.77 13.61 -6.07
N GLU A 239 -7.16 14.51 -6.83
CA GLU A 239 -7.89 15.43 -7.70
C GLU A 239 -8.71 14.68 -8.77
N LEU A 240 -8.12 13.69 -9.43
CA LEU A 240 -8.83 12.84 -10.41
C LEU A 240 -9.98 12.07 -9.78
N ASP A 241 -9.77 11.51 -8.59
CA ASP A 241 -10.79 10.74 -7.86
C ASP A 241 -11.97 11.62 -7.44
N ILE A 242 -11.70 12.81 -6.89
CA ILE A 242 -12.76 13.75 -6.51
C ILE A 242 -13.52 14.24 -7.73
N ASN A 243 -12.82 14.59 -8.82
CA ASN A 243 -13.45 14.98 -10.07
C ASN A 243 -14.39 13.88 -10.62
N ARG A 244 -13.98 12.61 -10.50
CA ARG A 244 -14.81 11.47 -10.90
C ARG A 244 -16.05 11.33 -10.00
N LEU A 245 -15.86 11.31 -8.68
CA LEU A 245 -16.95 11.13 -7.70
C LEU A 245 -17.98 12.26 -7.75
N VAL A 246 -17.54 13.50 -7.97
CA VAL A 246 -18.44 14.65 -8.12
C VAL A 246 -19.30 14.53 -9.39
N LYS A 247 -18.74 14.04 -10.49
CA LYS A 247 -19.48 13.78 -11.74
C LYS A 247 -20.48 12.62 -11.61
N GLU A 248 -20.15 11.59 -10.83
CA GLU A 248 -21.06 10.47 -10.57
C GLU A 248 -22.27 10.87 -9.70
N LYS A 249 -22.19 11.99 -8.97
CA LYS A 249 -23.16 12.42 -7.95
C LYS A 249 -23.75 13.81 -8.20
N GLU A 250 -24.09 14.13 -9.44
CA GLU A 250 -24.61 15.46 -9.84
C GLU A 250 -25.87 15.92 -9.08
N ASP A 251 -26.69 15.00 -8.55
CA ASP A 251 -27.97 15.32 -7.87
C ASP A 251 -27.92 15.28 -6.31
N SER A 252 -26.75 15.08 -5.70
CA SER A 252 -26.63 14.91 -4.25
C SER A 252 -26.64 16.23 -3.46
N ASN A 253 -27.14 16.19 -2.21
CA ASN A 253 -26.96 17.30 -1.26
C ASN A 253 -25.47 17.58 -1.06
N LEU A 254 -25.05 18.83 -1.24
CA LEU A 254 -23.66 19.26 -1.18
C LEU A 254 -22.99 19.00 0.17
N GLN A 255 -23.71 19.10 1.29
CA GLN A 255 -23.16 18.78 2.62
C GLN A 255 -22.89 17.30 2.79
N ASP A 256 -23.77 16.47 2.26
CA ASP A 256 -23.63 15.02 2.33
C ASP A 256 -22.54 14.56 1.36
N LEU A 257 -22.50 15.13 0.15
CA LEU A 257 -21.43 14.91 -0.82
C LEU A 257 -20.05 15.26 -0.23
N ALA A 258 -19.89 16.41 0.43
CA ALA A 258 -18.62 16.79 1.04
C ALA A 258 -18.15 15.79 2.12
N LYS A 259 -19.08 15.27 2.94
CA LYS A 259 -18.76 14.24 3.94
C LYS A 259 -18.36 12.92 3.28
N GLU A 260 -19.11 12.49 2.27
CA GLU A 260 -18.80 11.27 1.51
C GLU A 260 -17.44 11.36 0.81
N LEU A 261 -17.12 12.52 0.23
CA LEU A 261 -15.80 12.78 -0.37
C LEU A 261 -14.69 12.74 0.69
N LEU A 262 -14.93 13.33 1.87
CA LEU A 262 -13.97 13.28 2.97
C LEU A 262 -13.73 11.84 3.45
N GLU A 263 -14.79 11.06 3.65
CA GLU A 263 -14.70 9.64 4.03
C GLU A 263 -13.93 8.82 2.98
N PHE A 264 -14.16 9.07 1.70
CA PHE A 264 -13.41 8.45 0.62
C PHE A 264 -11.91 8.80 0.70
N LEU A 265 -11.57 10.09 0.82
CA LEU A 265 -10.18 10.55 0.87
C LEU A 265 -9.45 10.01 2.10
N VAL A 266 -10.08 10.03 3.27
CA VAL A 266 -9.51 9.48 4.51
C VAL A 266 -9.29 7.97 4.38
N LYS A 267 -10.20 7.25 3.73
CA LYS A 267 -10.05 5.80 3.53
C LYS A 267 -8.93 5.46 2.55
N LYS A 268 -8.82 6.18 1.43
CA LYS A 268 -7.84 5.89 0.37
C LYS A 268 -6.45 6.44 0.66
N TYR A 269 -6.39 7.58 1.35
CA TYR A 269 -5.17 8.32 1.66
C TYR A 269 -5.06 8.52 3.18
N ASP A 270 -4.99 7.41 3.90
CA ASP A 270 -5.04 7.36 5.37
C ASP A 270 -3.84 8.02 6.07
N TRP A 271 -2.75 8.31 5.33
CA TRP A 271 -1.61 9.10 5.79
C TRP A 271 -1.77 10.61 5.59
N VAL A 272 -2.93 11.09 5.15
CA VAL A 272 -3.18 12.49 4.79
C VAL A 272 -4.38 13.04 5.55
N SER A 273 -4.23 14.24 6.10
CA SER A 273 -5.34 15.04 6.62
C SER A 273 -5.93 15.92 5.54
N TRP A 274 -7.26 16.00 5.49
CA TRP A 274 -8.02 16.62 4.41
C TRP A 274 -8.96 17.67 4.94
N SER A 275 -9.12 18.76 4.20
CA SER A 275 -10.11 19.80 4.46
C SER A 275 -10.85 20.12 3.17
N ILE A 276 -12.15 19.86 3.15
CA ILE A 276 -13.02 20.16 2.01
C ILE A 276 -13.90 21.35 2.39
N ARG A 277 -13.84 22.42 1.59
CA ARG A 277 -14.73 23.57 1.72
C ARG A 277 -15.67 23.60 0.54
N VAL A 278 -16.95 23.78 0.82
CA VAL A 278 -17.98 23.96 -0.20
C VAL A 278 -18.38 25.41 -0.23
N ILE A 279 -18.46 25.97 -1.43
CA ILE A 279 -18.81 27.36 -1.65
C ILE A 279 -19.95 27.40 -2.67
N THR A 280 -21.14 27.79 -2.20
CA THR A 280 -22.34 27.78 -3.03
C THR A 280 -22.66 29.17 -3.56
N ASN A 281 -22.94 29.25 -4.86
CA ASN A 281 -23.28 30.49 -5.55
C ASN A 281 -24.79 30.76 -5.59
N MET A 282 -25.43 30.96 -4.44
CA MET A 282 -26.91 30.96 -4.37
C MET A 282 -27.62 32.26 -4.77
N SER A 283 -26.97 33.32 -5.30
CA SER A 283 -27.75 34.50 -5.77
C SER A 283 -27.02 35.51 -6.67
N LYS A 284 -27.65 35.85 -7.80
CA LYS A 284 -27.28 36.97 -8.70
C LYS A 284 -27.07 38.32 -7.99
N TYR A 285 -27.72 38.55 -6.85
CA TYR A 285 -27.63 39.80 -6.08
C TYR A 285 -26.45 39.86 -5.08
N ARG A 286 -26.00 38.75 -4.48
CA ARG A 286 -24.79 38.75 -3.63
C ARG A 286 -23.51 38.69 -4.44
N ASP A 287 -23.57 38.15 -5.66
CA ASP A 287 -22.42 38.03 -6.57
C ASP A 287 -21.88 39.40 -6.99
N LEU A 288 -22.78 40.36 -7.18
CA LEU A 288 -22.44 41.76 -7.44
C LEU A 288 -21.66 42.45 -6.31
N ARG A 289 -21.80 42.00 -5.04
CA ARG A 289 -21.10 42.59 -3.89
C ARG A 289 -19.76 41.95 -3.58
N ALA A 290 -19.59 40.66 -3.90
CA ALA A 290 -18.34 39.95 -3.69
C ALA A 290 -17.34 40.15 -4.84
N GLY A 291 -17.83 40.48 -6.04
CA GLY A 291 -16.98 40.56 -7.24
C GLY A 291 -16.43 39.19 -7.67
N GLN A 292 -15.54 39.18 -8.66
CA GLN A 292 -14.87 37.95 -9.12
C GLN A 292 -13.86 37.40 -8.10
N ASN A 293 -13.42 38.20 -7.11
CA ASN A 293 -12.42 37.82 -6.11
C ASN A 293 -13.07 37.43 -4.77
N PHE A 294 -14.13 36.63 -4.81
CA PHE A 294 -14.87 36.25 -3.60
C PHE A 294 -14.12 35.24 -2.72
N GLN A 295 -13.09 34.59 -3.25
CA GLN A 295 -12.20 33.69 -2.52
C GLN A 295 -10.74 33.98 -2.89
N CYS A 296 -9.82 33.65 -1.99
CA CYS A 296 -8.39 33.70 -2.25
C CYS A 296 -7.70 32.62 -1.41
N VAL A 297 -6.72 31.92 -2.00
CA VAL A 297 -5.91 30.91 -1.34
C VAL A 297 -4.43 31.31 -1.47
N ALA A 298 -3.69 31.20 -0.37
CA ALA A 298 -2.22 31.15 -0.37
C ALA A 298 -1.80 29.75 0.07
N GLY A 299 -0.95 29.14 -0.75
CA GLY A 299 -0.44 27.79 -0.56
C GLY A 299 -0.58 26.92 -1.80
N GLN A 300 0.15 25.81 -1.85
CA GLN A 300 0.18 24.92 -3.02
C GLN A 300 -0.55 23.59 -2.81
N LYS A 301 -0.85 23.22 -1.56
CA LYS A 301 -1.48 21.93 -1.23
C LYS A 301 -3.00 21.97 -1.26
N CYS A 302 -3.54 22.42 -2.40
CA CYS A 302 -4.97 22.47 -2.65
C CYS A 302 -5.31 22.39 -4.14
N PHE A 303 -6.53 21.96 -4.44
CA PHE A 303 -7.12 21.98 -5.77
C PHE A 303 -8.60 22.36 -5.69
N GLU A 304 -9.13 22.91 -6.80
CA GLU A 304 -10.53 23.30 -6.93
C GLU A 304 -11.27 22.34 -7.85
N VAL A 305 -12.50 21.99 -7.48
CA VAL A 305 -13.39 21.14 -8.28
C VAL A 305 -14.72 21.85 -8.44
N SER A 306 -15.13 22.09 -9.68
CA SER A 306 -16.41 22.73 -10.00
C SER A 306 -17.48 21.69 -10.30
N GLN A 307 -18.66 21.86 -9.71
CA GLN A 307 -19.86 21.10 -10.04
C GLN A 307 -20.85 22.05 -10.74
N GLY A 308 -20.97 21.92 -12.06
CA GLY A 308 -21.76 22.84 -12.89
C GLY A 308 -21.25 24.29 -12.82
N ASN A 309 -22.15 25.26 -13.02
CA ASN A 309 -21.78 26.68 -13.07
C ASN A 309 -21.80 27.40 -11.71
N ASP A 310 -22.38 26.79 -10.67
CA ASP A 310 -22.79 27.51 -9.45
C ASP A 310 -22.17 26.98 -8.14
N THR A 311 -21.36 25.92 -8.16
CA THR A 311 -20.73 25.39 -6.93
C THR A 311 -19.27 25.05 -7.13
N ASN A 312 -18.43 25.55 -6.21
CA ASN A 312 -17.01 25.25 -6.15
C ASN A 312 -16.70 24.50 -4.85
N LEU A 313 -15.97 23.39 -4.99
CA LEU A 313 -15.33 22.67 -3.91
C LEU A 313 -13.86 23.05 -3.89
N VAL A 314 -13.32 23.38 -2.72
CA VAL A 314 -11.89 23.60 -2.53
C VAL A 314 -11.38 22.56 -1.56
N VAL A 315 -10.57 21.64 -2.07
CA VAL A 315 -9.95 20.56 -1.29
C VAL A 315 -8.51 20.96 -0.99
N SER A 316 -8.09 20.83 0.26
CA SER A 316 -6.69 21.00 0.67
C SER A 316 -6.28 19.91 1.62
N TYR A 317 -4.97 19.72 1.74
CA TYR A 317 -4.43 18.55 2.42
C TYR A 317 -3.10 18.82 3.10
N CYS A 318 -2.75 17.97 4.06
CA CYS A 318 -1.46 17.95 4.74
C CYS A 318 -1.11 16.53 5.19
N SER A 319 0.09 16.05 4.88
CA SER A 319 0.57 14.72 5.31
C SER A 319 1.22 14.74 6.70
N ASN A 320 1.54 15.91 7.25
CA ASN A 320 2.14 16.05 8.58
C ASN A 320 1.56 17.28 9.32
N PRO A 321 0.29 17.21 9.76
CA PRO A 321 -0.40 18.33 10.37
C PRO A 321 0.37 18.92 11.56
N GLN A 322 0.50 20.25 11.58
CA GLN A 322 1.06 20.99 12.71
C GLN A 322 -0.02 21.86 13.36
N PRO A 323 0.04 22.09 14.68
CA PRO A 323 -0.92 22.95 15.36
C PRO A 323 -0.95 24.36 14.77
N VAL A 324 -2.16 24.90 14.59
CA VAL A 324 -2.37 26.25 14.09
C VAL A 324 -2.24 27.24 15.26
N PRO A 325 -1.55 28.38 15.09
CA PRO A 325 -1.48 29.41 16.12
C PRO A 325 -2.78 30.24 16.15
N ASP A 326 -3.86 29.64 16.63
CA ASP A 326 -5.23 30.20 16.62
C ASP A 326 -5.33 31.62 17.18
N GLU A 327 -4.68 31.87 18.32
CA GLU A 327 -4.68 33.20 18.95
C GLU A 327 -4.03 34.26 18.06
N SER A 328 -2.96 33.90 17.35
CA SER A 328 -2.32 34.78 16.37
C SER A 328 -3.25 35.04 15.18
N VAL A 329 -3.91 34.00 14.67
CA VAL A 329 -4.91 34.15 13.58
C VAL A 329 -6.03 35.10 14.03
N LYS A 330 -6.60 34.89 15.21
CA LYS A 330 -7.65 35.73 15.80
C LYS A 330 -7.22 37.17 15.97
N GLN A 331 -6.03 37.42 16.52
CA GLN A 331 -5.48 38.78 16.69
C GLN A 331 -5.34 39.49 15.34
N MET A 332 -4.87 38.80 14.29
CA MET A 332 -4.77 39.38 12.96
C MET A 332 -6.14 39.71 12.37
N MET A 333 -7.10 38.80 12.55
CA MET A 333 -8.50 38.98 12.12
C MET A 333 -9.25 40.05 12.91
N ASP A 334 -8.83 40.38 14.13
CA ASP A 334 -9.37 41.49 14.93
C ASP A 334 -8.61 42.80 14.79
N GLY A 335 -7.46 42.79 14.12
CA GLY A 335 -6.64 43.95 13.85
C GLY A 335 -6.46 44.19 12.34
N PRO A 336 -5.27 43.95 11.76
CA PRO A 336 -4.94 44.32 10.39
C PRO A 336 -5.88 43.75 9.32
N ALA A 337 -6.40 42.53 9.50
CA ALA A 337 -7.25 41.86 8.51
C ALA A 337 -8.77 42.09 8.72
N LYS A 338 -9.18 42.78 9.80
CA LYS A 338 -10.58 42.89 10.24
C LYS A 338 -11.57 43.42 9.21
N LYS A 339 -11.12 44.33 8.35
CA LYS A 339 -11.94 44.95 7.29
C LYS A 339 -11.49 44.55 5.88
N GLY A 340 -10.53 43.63 5.75
CA GLY A 340 -10.06 43.15 4.46
C GLY A 340 -11.13 42.38 3.69
N ASP A 341 -10.98 42.33 2.38
CA ASP A 341 -11.63 41.31 1.53
C ASP A 341 -10.80 40.00 1.57
N ALA A 342 -11.23 38.98 0.84
CA ALA A 342 -10.56 37.67 0.83
C ALA A 342 -9.07 37.77 0.52
N LYS A 343 -8.70 38.57 -0.50
CA LYS A 343 -7.31 38.75 -0.92
C LYS A 343 -6.48 39.46 0.15
N ALA A 344 -6.98 40.58 0.68
CA ALA A 344 -6.26 41.34 1.70
C ALA A 344 -6.05 40.53 2.98
N VAL A 345 -7.02 39.69 3.36
CA VAL A 345 -6.90 38.79 4.52
C VAL A 345 -5.80 37.77 4.29
N VAL A 346 -5.79 37.10 3.13
CA VAL A 346 -4.77 36.11 2.79
C VAL A 346 -3.37 36.73 2.78
N GLU A 347 -3.19 37.88 2.13
CA GLU A 347 -1.88 38.58 2.08
C GLU A 347 -1.32 38.95 3.46
N VAL A 348 -2.21 39.21 4.43
CA VAL A 348 -1.83 39.55 5.80
C VAL A 348 -1.44 38.30 6.58
N LEU A 349 -2.22 37.23 6.46
CA LEU A 349 -2.00 35.99 7.18
C LEU A 349 -0.81 35.20 6.62
N ASP A 350 -0.68 35.09 5.30
CA ASP A 350 0.43 34.38 4.61
C ASP A 350 1.81 34.92 5.01
N LYS A 351 1.93 36.25 5.18
CA LYS A 351 3.18 36.89 5.64
C LYS A 351 3.59 36.51 7.06
N GLN A 352 2.63 36.14 7.90
CA GLN A 352 2.87 35.83 9.32
C GLN A 352 2.91 34.32 9.58
N LEU A 353 2.25 33.53 8.73
CA LEU A 353 2.05 32.10 8.89
C LEU A 353 2.79 31.33 7.80
N SER A 354 4.11 31.53 7.71
CA SER A 354 4.94 30.79 6.77
C SER A 354 4.82 29.28 7.01
N GLY A 355 4.52 28.50 5.96
CA GLY A 355 4.30 27.07 6.05
C GLY A 355 2.87 26.66 6.41
N PHE A 356 1.91 27.59 6.37
CA PHE A 356 0.49 27.30 6.49
C PHE A 356 -0.24 27.66 5.20
N LEU A 357 -1.21 26.82 4.83
CA LEU A 357 -2.20 27.14 3.82
C LEU A 357 -3.24 28.07 4.44
N VAL A 358 -3.53 29.17 3.75
CA VAL A 358 -4.56 30.13 4.15
C VAL A 358 -5.58 30.26 3.04
N HIS A 359 -6.85 30.03 3.36
CA HIS A 359 -7.97 30.24 2.45
C HIS A 359 -8.99 31.18 3.09
N ALA A 360 -9.25 32.33 2.46
CA ALA A 360 -10.31 33.24 2.86
C ALA A 360 -11.46 33.23 1.84
N ILE A 361 -12.70 33.11 2.33
CA ILE A 361 -13.92 33.11 1.53
C ILE A 361 -14.80 34.27 1.99
N SER A 362 -15.28 35.10 1.08
CA SER A 362 -16.18 36.21 1.39
C SER A 362 -17.40 35.74 2.19
N ARG A 363 -17.74 36.45 3.26
CA ARG A 363 -18.95 36.19 4.08
C ARG A 363 -20.26 36.29 3.31
N HIS A 364 -20.22 36.87 2.11
CA HIS A 364 -21.39 37.01 1.25
C HIS A 364 -21.69 35.73 0.47
N LYS A 365 -20.75 34.78 0.43
CA LYS A 365 -20.96 33.43 -0.07
C LYS A 365 -21.35 32.51 1.09
N GLU A 366 -22.24 31.57 0.81
CA GLU A 366 -22.50 30.49 1.74
C GLU A 366 -21.35 29.49 1.64
N SER A 367 -20.73 29.20 2.77
CA SER A 367 -19.67 28.19 2.83
C SER A 367 -19.68 27.44 4.14
N PHE A 368 -19.28 26.17 4.04
CA PHE A 368 -19.02 25.28 5.15
C PHE A 368 -17.77 24.45 4.84
N ALA A 369 -17.18 23.87 5.89
CA ALA A 369 -16.02 23.01 5.79
C ALA A 369 -16.27 21.70 6.52
N VAL A 370 -15.73 20.62 5.98
CA VAL A 370 -15.54 19.34 6.66
C VAL A 370 -14.05 19.00 6.63
N SER A 371 -13.55 18.40 7.70
CA SER A 371 -12.12 18.22 7.91
C SER A 371 -11.83 16.91 8.63
N SER A 372 -10.72 16.27 8.29
CA SER A 372 -10.14 15.12 9.02
C SER A 372 -8.88 15.48 9.80
N PHE A 373 -8.52 16.76 9.84
CA PHE A 373 -7.40 17.24 10.65
C PHE A 373 -7.70 17.05 12.15
N PRO A 374 -6.67 16.84 12.99
CA PRO A 374 -6.76 17.04 14.43
C PRO A 374 -7.33 18.43 14.78
N GLU A 375 -8.06 18.54 15.89
CA GLU A 375 -8.79 19.75 16.28
C GLU A 375 -7.87 20.98 16.38
N GLU A 376 -6.66 20.79 16.90
CA GLU A 376 -5.64 21.83 17.04
C GLU A 376 -4.91 22.18 15.74
N CYS A 377 -5.06 21.38 14.68
CA CYS A 377 -4.32 21.50 13.42
C CYS A 377 -5.16 22.13 12.29
N HIS A 378 -6.42 22.50 12.57
CA HIS A 378 -7.30 23.09 11.57
C HIS A 378 -8.15 24.21 12.16
N TYR A 379 -7.94 25.40 11.61
CA TYR A 379 -8.71 26.58 11.95
C TYR A 379 -9.79 26.79 10.89
N TRP A 380 -11.06 26.82 11.30
CA TRP A 380 -12.17 27.25 10.45
C TRP A 380 -13.13 28.13 11.24
N GLU A 381 -13.02 29.46 11.05
CA GLU A 381 -13.86 30.42 11.75
C GLU A 381 -14.45 31.50 10.84
N LYS A 382 -15.63 31.99 11.26
CA LYS A 382 -16.33 33.10 10.60
C LYS A 382 -15.89 34.43 11.23
N HIS A 383 -15.32 35.30 10.43
CA HIS A 383 -14.93 36.65 10.82
C HIS A 383 -15.82 37.72 10.17
N LYS A 384 -15.54 38.99 10.51
CA LYS A 384 -16.38 40.13 10.12
C LYS A 384 -16.68 40.20 8.63
N ASN A 385 -15.73 39.88 7.74
CA ASN A 385 -15.88 40.01 6.29
C ASN A 385 -15.68 38.70 5.52
N VAL A 386 -15.10 37.68 6.15
CA VAL A 386 -14.68 36.44 5.50
C VAL A 386 -14.83 35.25 6.46
N ASN A 387 -14.97 34.05 5.92
CA ASN A 387 -14.68 32.80 6.60
C ASN A 387 -13.24 32.43 6.28
N VAL A 388 -12.45 32.05 7.29
CA VAL A 388 -11.02 31.76 7.13
C VAL A 388 -10.76 30.31 7.49
N CYS A 389 -10.04 29.62 6.60
CA CYS A 389 -9.46 28.31 6.83
C CYS A 389 -7.95 28.45 6.94
N VAL A 390 -7.34 27.87 7.98
CA VAL A 390 -5.88 27.74 8.10
C VAL A 390 -5.52 26.33 8.54
N HIS A 391 -4.51 25.74 7.91
CA HIS A 391 -3.85 24.52 8.37
C HIS A 391 -2.40 24.50 7.86
N SER A 392 -1.53 23.66 8.43
CA SER A 392 -0.15 23.52 7.94
C SER A 392 -0.13 23.01 6.50
N GLU A 393 0.86 23.44 5.71
CA GLU A 393 1.12 22.87 4.38
C GLU A 393 1.71 21.48 4.48
#